data_AF-A0A0B6XDY3-F1
#
_entry.id   AF-A0A0B6XDY3-F1
#
_cell.length_a   1.000
_cell.length_b   1.000
_cell.length_c   1.000
_cell.angle_alpha   90.00
_cell.angle_beta   90.00
_cell.angle_gamma   90.00
#
_symmetry.space_group_name_H-M   'P 1'
#
loop_
_entity.id
_entity.type
_entity.pdbx_description
1 polymer ?
#
loop_
_entity_poly.entity_id
_entity_poly.type
_entity_poly.pdbx_seq_one_letter_code
_entity_poly.pdbx_strand_id
1 'polypeptide(L)'
;MAIGHFLTVGDKTSCGGIILTGTSNITFYGRDAAIEGSFVTCGKHSGNFSIVGGVNCFFDMGAKLAGTLDSQSTCPCRANLINSIPDSYQNEAHFSNFTSQDVTKDTESTTTQSSHNTTNKSSSDSYAQSEQKIKPEPLPLPAVIFKTKRKMDDYDAEDMIYADLSEEQLKHKVGLTDVGVPCHNYSLIDFIAQAELPKENIMQWCNPYTMEDRDASARMLFDKFRELSDLYSFVGEYQGVMRKMISHMQGNTGEKFTDPLLDKAMSERILEDTSDQSSLLVIKRTLIKNIDWDNGYYPLDKKGKLYEAIIGSVLPKFDNIEDRVNGLGITVHDTWATHITLQSLEVNGNAFKATIHYHIQDHFGLDKSDVTHYFYKKFRIFRIWFLLQHWNQYGYKPFITEMNVTQVIEGSYNE
;
A
#
# COMPACT_ATOMS: atom_id res chain seq x y z
N MET A 1 7.60 -12.41 -20.81
CA MET A 1 7.40 -12.88 -19.41
C MET A 1 6.29 -13.92 -19.41
N ALA A 2 6.47 -15.04 -18.70
CA ALA A 2 5.44 -16.07 -18.59
C ALA A 2 4.34 -15.63 -17.62
N ILE A 3 3.08 -15.90 -17.96
CA ILE A 3 1.91 -15.62 -17.12
C ILE A 3 1.54 -16.88 -16.35
N GLY A 4 1.51 -16.79 -15.02
CA GLY A 4 1.08 -17.84 -14.12
C GLY A 4 -0.30 -17.55 -13.55
N HIS A 5 -0.94 -18.54 -12.96
CA HIS A 5 -2.27 -18.42 -12.36
C HIS A 5 -2.28 -19.01 -10.95
N PHE A 6 -2.99 -18.35 -10.03
CA PHE A 6 -3.19 -18.86 -8.68
C PHE A 6 -4.03 -20.15 -8.71
N LEU A 7 -3.80 -20.99 -7.71
CA LEU A 7 -4.39 -22.31 -7.61
C LEU A 7 -5.28 -22.44 -6.38
N THR A 8 -6.27 -23.31 -6.46
CA THR A 8 -7.30 -23.52 -5.44
C THR A 8 -7.56 -24.99 -5.23
N VAL A 9 -8.21 -25.34 -4.10
CA VAL A 9 -8.73 -26.69 -3.90
C VAL A 9 -9.65 -27.09 -5.06
N GLY A 10 -9.49 -28.33 -5.54
CA GLY A 10 -10.21 -28.87 -6.70
C GLY A 10 -9.54 -28.67 -8.05
N ASP A 11 -8.50 -27.83 -8.15
CA ASP A 11 -7.72 -27.67 -9.39
C ASP A 11 -6.99 -28.96 -9.78
N LYS A 12 -6.81 -29.16 -11.08
CA LYS A 12 -6.30 -30.42 -11.63
C LYS A 12 -4.79 -30.40 -11.74
N THR A 13 -4.19 -31.59 -11.75
CA THR A 13 -2.80 -31.76 -12.13
C THR A 13 -2.70 -32.37 -13.53
N SER A 14 -1.61 -32.08 -14.23
CA SER A 14 -1.33 -32.59 -15.59
C SER A 14 -1.26 -34.12 -15.69
N CYS A 15 -1.11 -34.83 -14.56
CA CYS A 15 -1.16 -36.29 -14.52
C CYS A 15 -2.55 -36.86 -14.21
N GLY A 16 -3.59 -36.02 -14.16
CA GLY A 16 -4.98 -36.42 -13.87
C GLY A 16 -5.36 -36.41 -12.39
N GLY A 17 -4.50 -35.88 -11.52
CA GLY A 17 -4.77 -35.69 -10.10
C GLY A 17 -5.52 -34.39 -9.79
N ILE A 18 -5.73 -34.12 -8.50
CA ILE A 18 -6.52 -32.99 -7.99
C ILE A 18 -5.88 -32.44 -6.72
N ILE A 19 -5.90 -31.11 -6.53
CA ILE A 19 -5.56 -30.45 -5.26
C ILE A 19 -6.68 -30.71 -4.23
N LEU A 20 -6.33 -31.25 -3.07
CA LEU A 20 -7.25 -31.70 -2.04
C LEU A 20 -7.43 -30.70 -0.90
N THR A 21 -6.36 -29.99 -0.53
CA THR A 21 -6.38 -29.08 0.62
C THR A 21 -5.79 -27.72 0.27
N GLY A 22 -6.17 -26.71 1.03
CA GLY A 22 -5.74 -25.33 0.91
C GLY A 22 -5.82 -24.66 2.28
N THR A 23 -5.58 -23.35 2.30
CA THR A 23 -5.82 -22.53 3.49
C THR A 23 -7.24 -21.99 3.49
N SER A 24 -7.89 -22.00 4.65
CA SER A 24 -9.21 -21.38 4.86
C SER A 24 -9.11 -19.86 5.10
N ASN A 25 -7.91 -19.32 5.31
CA ASN A 25 -7.71 -17.89 5.50
C ASN A 25 -7.88 -17.11 4.20
N ILE A 26 -7.61 -17.78 3.07
CA ILE A 26 -7.62 -17.19 1.74
C ILE A 26 -8.52 -18.04 0.88
N THR A 27 -9.60 -17.46 0.35
CA THR A 27 -10.49 -18.18 -0.57
C THR A 27 -10.64 -17.42 -1.88
N PHE A 28 -10.43 -18.11 -2.99
CA PHE A 28 -10.74 -17.59 -4.32
C PHE A 28 -12.06 -18.21 -4.79
N TYR A 29 -13.10 -17.40 -4.97
CA TYR A 29 -14.40 -17.87 -5.47
C TYR A 29 -14.97 -18.96 -4.55
N GLY A 30 -14.88 -18.74 -3.24
CA GLY A 30 -15.36 -19.68 -2.21
C GLY A 30 -14.55 -20.97 -2.08
N ARG A 31 -13.38 -21.08 -2.72
CA ARG A 31 -12.47 -22.23 -2.59
C ARG A 31 -11.18 -21.80 -1.93
N ASP A 32 -10.76 -22.57 -0.93
CA ASP A 32 -9.49 -22.42 -0.25
C ASP A 32 -8.34 -22.32 -1.26
N ALA A 33 -7.51 -21.30 -1.09
CA ALA A 33 -6.31 -21.10 -1.87
C ALA A 33 -5.35 -22.25 -1.62
N ALA A 34 -4.80 -22.82 -2.69
CA ALA A 34 -3.73 -23.79 -2.56
C ALA A 34 -2.45 -23.06 -2.13
N ILE A 35 -1.73 -23.64 -1.17
CA ILE A 35 -0.46 -23.11 -0.66
C ILE A 35 0.61 -24.18 -0.79
N GLU A 36 1.88 -23.78 -0.70
CA GLU A 36 2.98 -24.72 -0.53
C GLU A 36 2.68 -25.67 0.64
N GLY A 37 2.84 -26.98 0.43
CA GLY A 37 2.47 -28.02 1.38
C GLY A 37 1.06 -28.61 1.22
N SER A 38 0.14 -27.93 0.51
CA SER A 38 -1.20 -28.46 0.21
C SER A 38 -1.16 -29.87 -0.39
N PHE A 39 -2.10 -30.73 0.01
CA PHE A 39 -2.16 -32.10 -0.49
C PHE A 39 -2.76 -32.18 -1.89
N VAL A 40 -2.24 -33.11 -2.70
CA VAL A 40 -2.70 -33.40 -4.06
C VAL A 40 -2.71 -34.89 -4.32
N THR A 41 -3.64 -35.36 -5.15
CA THR A 41 -3.60 -36.74 -5.68
C THR A 41 -2.77 -36.81 -6.97
N CYS A 42 -2.42 -38.03 -7.37
CA CYS A 42 -1.83 -38.31 -8.68
C CYS A 42 -2.78 -39.22 -9.47
N GLY A 43 -2.97 -38.95 -10.76
CA GLY A 43 -3.79 -39.80 -11.62
C GLY A 43 -3.11 -41.12 -12.05
N LYS A 44 -1.81 -41.29 -11.75
CA LYS A 44 -1.01 -42.48 -12.11
C LYS A 44 -0.48 -43.28 -10.93
N HIS A 45 -0.41 -42.69 -9.74
CA HIS A 45 0.16 -43.31 -8.55
C HIS A 45 -0.77 -43.12 -7.36
N SER A 46 -1.00 -44.19 -6.60
CA SER A 46 -1.80 -44.14 -5.38
C SER A 46 -1.07 -43.40 -4.26
N GLY A 47 -1.81 -42.64 -3.46
CA GLY A 47 -1.29 -41.91 -2.31
C GLY A 47 -1.51 -40.40 -2.42
N ASN A 48 -1.27 -39.71 -1.32
CA ASN A 48 -1.33 -38.26 -1.24
C ASN A 48 0.09 -37.71 -1.37
N PHE A 49 0.22 -36.69 -2.20
CA PHE A 49 1.44 -35.93 -2.43
C PHE A 49 1.21 -34.49 -2.00
N SER A 50 2.23 -33.65 -2.08
CA SER A 50 2.13 -32.24 -1.68
C SER A 50 2.49 -31.32 -2.85
N ILE A 51 2.07 -30.08 -2.75
CA ILE A 51 2.57 -28.98 -3.59
C ILE A 51 3.91 -28.50 -3.02
N VAL A 52 4.89 -28.30 -3.88
CA VAL A 52 6.17 -27.65 -3.57
C VAL A 52 6.33 -26.39 -4.41
N GLY A 53 6.92 -25.34 -3.85
CA GLY A 53 7.09 -24.03 -4.48
C GLY A 53 5.81 -23.20 -4.48
N GLY A 54 5.92 -21.93 -4.88
CA GLY A 54 4.82 -20.98 -4.88
C GLY A 54 5.25 -19.56 -5.22
N VAL A 55 4.27 -18.66 -5.29
CA VAL A 55 4.43 -17.29 -5.74
C VAL A 55 5.22 -16.47 -4.73
N ASN A 56 6.35 -15.92 -5.18
CA ASN A 56 7.35 -15.29 -4.31
C ASN A 56 6.87 -14.09 -3.49
N CYS A 57 5.74 -13.47 -3.82
CA CYS A 57 5.25 -12.26 -3.15
C CYS A 57 3.90 -12.46 -2.45
N PHE A 58 3.35 -13.68 -2.43
CA PHE A 58 2.03 -13.97 -1.86
C PHE A 58 2.15 -15.11 -0.87
N PHE A 59 1.86 -14.82 0.41
CA PHE A 59 2.03 -15.76 1.51
C PHE A 59 0.79 -15.79 2.41
N ASP A 60 0.54 -16.94 3.01
CA ASP A 60 -0.37 -17.15 4.13
C ASP A 60 0.40 -17.81 5.28
N MET A 61 0.45 -17.17 6.45
CA MET A 61 1.14 -17.69 7.64
C MET A 61 2.56 -18.24 7.36
N GLY A 62 3.29 -17.60 6.43
CA GLY A 62 4.65 -17.99 6.02
C GLY A 62 4.73 -19.02 4.88
N ALA A 63 3.62 -19.59 4.41
CA ALA A 63 3.57 -20.49 3.25
C ALA A 63 3.18 -19.73 1.98
N LYS A 64 3.88 -19.97 0.86
CA LYS A 64 3.59 -19.29 -0.41
C LYS A 64 2.27 -19.80 -1.01
N LEU A 65 1.47 -18.91 -1.59
CA LEU A 65 0.35 -19.33 -2.45
C LEU A 65 0.90 -20.13 -3.63
N ALA A 66 0.21 -21.21 -4.00
CA ALA A 66 0.60 -22.05 -5.11
C ALA A 66 0.20 -21.40 -6.45
N GLY A 67 1.06 -21.53 -7.45
CA GLY A 67 0.80 -21.01 -8.77
C GLY A 67 1.32 -21.90 -9.91
N THR A 68 0.77 -21.73 -11.10
CA THR A 68 1.05 -22.63 -12.24
C THR A 68 2.49 -22.58 -12.79
N LEU A 69 3.27 -21.53 -12.48
CA LEU A 69 4.65 -21.37 -12.96
C LEU A 69 5.73 -21.80 -11.97
N ASP A 70 5.41 -21.77 -10.68
CA ASP A 70 6.36 -21.87 -9.56
C ASP A 70 5.99 -22.97 -8.57
N SER A 71 4.87 -23.65 -8.77
CA SER A 71 4.45 -24.80 -7.99
C SER A 71 4.35 -26.08 -8.81
N GLN A 72 4.74 -27.20 -8.21
CA GLN A 72 4.59 -28.55 -8.78
C GLN A 72 4.13 -29.55 -7.72
N SER A 73 3.53 -30.65 -8.17
CA SER A 73 3.24 -31.79 -7.31
C SER A 73 4.50 -32.60 -7.03
N THR A 74 4.69 -33.03 -5.78
CA THR A 74 5.76 -33.97 -5.37
C THR A 74 5.52 -35.42 -5.79
N CYS A 75 4.42 -35.70 -6.50
CA CYS A 75 4.17 -37.04 -7.03
C CYS A 75 5.28 -37.50 -7.99
N PRO A 76 5.45 -38.82 -8.22
CA PRO A 76 6.50 -39.32 -9.12
C PRO A 76 6.42 -38.75 -10.54
N CYS A 77 5.25 -38.27 -10.98
CA CYS A 77 5.07 -37.61 -12.26
C CYS A 77 5.62 -36.17 -12.32
N ARG A 78 5.93 -35.55 -11.18
CA ARG A 78 6.25 -34.12 -11.04
C ARG A 78 5.25 -33.24 -11.80
N ALA A 79 3.97 -33.51 -11.55
CA ALA A 79 2.91 -32.94 -12.37
C ALA A 79 2.81 -31.42 -12.16
N ASN A 80 2.75 -30.68 -13.27
CA ASN A 80 2.31 -29.29 -13.29
C ASN A 80 0.85 -29.19 -12.84
N LEU A 81 0.50 -28.03 -12.31
CA LEU A 81 -0.82 -27.71 -11.79
C LEU A 81 -1.60 -26.88 -12.84
N ILE A 82 -2.91 -27.08 -12.93
CA ILE A 82 -3.79 -26.50 -13.94
C ILE A 82 -4.84 -25.66 -13.24
N ASN A 83 -4.79 -24.35 -13.44
CA ASN A 83 -5.73 -23.41 -12.86
C ASN A 83 -7.13 -23.55 -13.48
N SER A 84 -8.14 -23.37 -12.66
CA SER A 84 -9.52 -23.14 -13.13
C SER A 84 -10.01 -21.70 -12.93
N ILE A 85 -9.23 -20.88 -12.22
CA ILE A 85 -9.51 -19.46 -12.02
C ILE A 85 -8.61 -18.59 -12.91
N PRO A 86 -9.08 -17.40 -13.34
CA PRO A 86 -8.31 -16.52 -14.22
C PRO A 86 -7.33 -15.59 -13.49
N ASP A 87 -7.29 -15.59 -12.16
CA ASP A 87 -6.40 -14.73 -11.37
C ASP A 87 -4.94 -15.11 -11.62
N SER A 88 -4.20 -14.17 -12.21
CA SER A 88 -2.88 -14.41 -12.76
C SER A 88 -1.80 -13.57 -12.10
N TYR A 89 -0.56 -14.03 -12.20
CA TYR A 89 0.64 -13.35 -11.76
C TYR A 89 1.74 -13.51 -12.82
N GLN A 90 2.85 -12.79 -12.66
CA GLN A 90 4.05 -13.02 -13.46
C GLN A 90 5.19 -13.30 -12.50
N ASN A 91 6.01 -14.29 -12.85
CA ASN A 91 7.25 -14.51 -12.14
C ASN A 91 8.29 -13.53 -12.69
N GLU A 92 8.68 -12.55 -11.88
CA GLU A 92 9.85 -11.69 -12.16
C GLU A 92 11.14 -12.45 -11.84
N ALA A 93 11.32 -13.60 -12.46
CA ALA A 93 12.61 -14.27 -12.48
C ALA A 93 13.49 -13.55 -13.51
N HIS A 94 13.97 -12.33 -13.16
CA HIS A 94 15.23 -11.70 -13.61
C HIS A 94 15.39 -10.27 -13.00
N PHE A 95 15.45 -10.17 -11.67
CA PHE A 95 16.29 -9.16 -11.01
C PHE A 95 17.17 -9.86 -9.97
N SER A 96 17.88 -10.90 -10.41
CA SER A 96 18.99 -11.46 -9.64
C SER A 96 20.20 -10.51 -9.76
N ASN A 97 20.63 -10.01 -8.60
CA ASN A 97 21.97 -9.49 -8.32
C ASN A 97 22.37 -8.18 -9.02
N PHE A 98 22.02 -7.05 -8.42
CA PHE A 98 23.02 -5.99 -8.24
C PHE A 98 23.32 -5.85 -6.76
N THR A 99 24.16 -6.78 -6.29
CA THR A 99 25.04 -6.54 -5.15
C THR A 99 25.85 -5.29 -5.42
N SER A 100 25.82 -4.37 -4.46
CA SER A 100 26.82 -3.34 -4.25
C SER A 100 28.21 -3.99 -4.25
N GLN A 101 29.06 -3.67 -5.23
CA GLN A 101 30.50 -3.56 -5.04
C GLN A 101 31.18 -2.91 -6.26
N ASP A 102 32.03 -1.93 -5.92
CA ASP A 102 33.16 -1.37 -6.67
C ASP A 102 32.92 -0.60 -7.98
N VAL A 103 33.01 0.73 -7.87
CA VAL A 103 34.09 1.46 -8.56
C VAL A 103 34.69 2.48 -7.58
N THR A 104 35.89 2.19 -7.09
CA THR A 104 36.82 3.18 -6.53
C THR A 104 37.82 3.58 -7.61
N LYS A 105 38.29 4.83 -7.49
CA LYS A 105 39.39 5.51 -8.23
C LYS A 105 39.02 5.95 -9.66
N ASP A 106 39.21 7.20 -10.05
CA ASP A 106 40.45 7.97 -9.89
C ASP A 106 40.32 9.41 -9.39
N THR A 107 41.44 9.81 -8.80
CA THR A 107 41.84 11.12 -8.31
C THR A 107 42.32 11.97 -9.49
N GLU A 108 41.96 13.25 -9.54
CA GLU A 108 42.97 14.24 -9.92
C GLU A 108 42.67 15.62 -9.33
N SER A 109 43.73 16.14 -8.71
CA SER A 109 43.81 17.38 -7.97
C SER A 109 44.09 18.53 -8.93
N THR A 110 43.55 19.72 -8.67
CA THR A 110 44.29 20.94 -8.99
C THR A 110 43.98 22.02 -7.97
N THR A 111 44.92 22.18 -7.05
CA THR A 111 45.12 23.36 -6.23
C THR A 111 45.64 24.48 -7.13
N THR A 112 45.04 25.67 -7.07
CA THR A 112 45.77 26.88 -7.44
C THR A 112 45.45 27.99 -6.45
N GLN A 113 46.44 28.27 -5.62
CA GLN A 113 46.55 29.49 -4.85
C GLN A 113 46.81 30.65 -5.82
N SER A 114 46.18 31.81 -5.58
CA SER A 114 46.77 33.08 -5.98
C SER A 114 46.48 34.14 -4.93
N SER A 115 47.57 34.49 -4.27
CA SER A 115 47.79 35.61 -3.36
C SER A 115 47.58 36.95 -4.08
N HIS A 116 46.95 37.91 -3.42
CA HIS A 116 47.32 39.32 -3.58
C HIS A 116 47.19 40.05 -2.24
N ASN A 117 48.36 40.39 -1.69
CA ASN A 117 48.54 41.36 -0.62
C ASN A 117 48.19 42.76 -1.12
N THR A 118 47.45 43.53 -0.33
CA THR A 118 47.72 44.97 -0.22
C THR A 118 47.57 45.40 1.23
N THR A 119 48.68 45.83 1.81
CA THR A 119 48.80 46.55 3.08
C THR A 119 47.99 47.84 3.08
N ASN A 120 47.28 48.11 4.17
CA ASN A 120 47.28 49.45 4.77
C ASN A 120 46.99 49.40 6.27
N LYS A 121 47.60 50.37 6.94
CA LYS A 121 48.02 50.42 8.34
C LYS A 121 46.97 51.12 9.20
N SER A 122 46.86 50.67 10.46
CA SER A 122 46.41 51.39 11.67
C SER A 122 45.06 52.12 11.64
N SER A 123 44.16 51.76 12.56
CA SER A 123 43.98 52.50 13.82
C SER A 123 43.04 51.75 14.74
N SER A 124 43.45 51.64 16.00
CA SER A 124 42.64 51.31 17.16
C SER A 124 41.39 52.18 17.20
N ASP A 125 40.24 51.57 17.49
CA ASP A 125 39.33 52.09 18.51
C ASP A 125 38.39 50.98 18.98
N SER A 126 38.56 50.66 20.25
CA SER A 126 37.69 49.81 21.04
C SER A 126 36.35 50.52 21.25
N TYR A 127 35.31 50.03 20.61
CA TYR A 127 33.94 50.22 21.08
C TYR A 127 33.30 48.86 21.27
N ALA A 128 33.26 48.44 22.53
CA ALA A 128 32.37 47.38 22.99
C ALA A 128 30.93 47.84 22.76
N GLN A 129 30.35 47.46 21.63
CA GLN A 129 28.91 47.42 21.49
C GLN A 129 28.45 46.17 22.23
N SER A 130 27.79 46.39 23.35
CA SER A 130 26.90 45.40 23.94
C SER A 130 25.85 45.04 22.90
N GLU A 131 26.08 43.97 22.14
CA GLU A 131 25.04 43.29 21.38
C GLU A 131 24.00 42.85 22.42
N GLN A 132 22.93 43.64 22.57
CA GLN A 132 21.69 43.10 23.09
C GLN A 132 21.28 42.01 22.10
N LYS A 133 21.65 40.75 22.40
CA LYS A 133 21.13 39.58 21.70
C LYS A 133 19.62 39.74 21.69
N ILE A 134 19.06 40.08 20.53
CA ILE A 134 17.62 40.12 20.32
C ILE A 134 17.12 38.73 20.70
N LYS A 135 16.40 38.64 21.82
CA LYS A 135 15.85 37.38 22.29
C LYS A 135 14.98 36.82 21.16
N PRO A 136 15.30 35.63 20.61
CA PRO A 136 14.57 35.11 19.47
C PRO A 136 13.11 34.86 19.88
N GLU A 137 12.16 35.22 19.02
CA GLU A 137 10.74 35.06 19.30
C GLU A 137 10.37 33.56 19.39
N PRO A 138 9.52 33.14 20.35
CA PRO A 138 9.05 31.75 20.40
C PRO A 138 8.18 31.42 19.18
N LEU A 139 8.31 30.20 18.66
CA LEU A 139 7.42 29.67 17.62
C LEU A 139 5.98 29.59 18.16
N PRO A 140 4.99 30.28 17.55
CA PRO A 140 3.60 30.15 17.96
C PRO A 140 3.08 28.73 17.69
N LEU A 141 2.47 28.11 18.69
CA LEU A 141 1.90 26.76 18.60
C LEU A 141 0.36 26.81 18.70
N PRO A 142 -0.36 25.91 18.00
CA PRO A 142 0.14 24.85 17.13
C PRO A 142 0.77 25.37 15.83
N ALA A 143 1.85 24.75 15.37
CA ALA A 143 2.56 25.14 14.15
C ALA A 143 2.60 24.00 13.14
N VAL A 144 2.11 24.24 11.91
CA VAL A 144 2.39 23.32 10.80
C VAL A 144 3.88 23.43 10.45
N ILE A 145 4.58 22.32 10.59
CA ILE A 145 6.03 22.20 10.39
C ILE A 145 6.37 21.49 9.08
N PHE A 146 5.40 20.78 8.47
CA PHE A 146 5.55 20.17 7.16
C PHE A 146 4.21 20.03 6.43
N LYS A 147 4.26 20.17 5.10
CA LYS A 147 3.17 19.86 4.17
C LYS A 147 3.75 19.23 2.90
N THR A 148 3.08 18.19 2.40
CA THR A 148 3.33 17.66 1.06
C THR A 148 3.03 18.69 -0.03
N LYS A 149 3.56 18.47 -1.23
CA LYS A 149 3.23 19.28 -2.41
C LYS A 149 1.80 19.02 -2.90
N ARG A 150 1.37 17.76 -2.87
CA ARG A 150 -0.03 17.36 -3.09
C ARG A 150 -0.90 17.98 -2.00
N LYS A 151 -2.05 18.52 -2.40
CA LYS A 151 -2.97 19.23 -1.50
C LYS A 151 -3.84 18.23 -0.72
N MET A 152 -4.24 18.61 0.48
CA MET A 152 -5.36 17.96 1.17
C MET A 152 -6.65 18.22 0.39
N ASP A 153 -7.63 17.33 0.53
CA ASP A 153 -8.96 17.44 -0.06
C ASP A 153 -8.92 17.53 -1.60
N ASP A 154 -8.08 16.70 -2.24
CA ASP A 154 -7.82 16.74 -3.68
C ASP A 154 -8.81 15.92 -4.51
N TYR A 155 -10.08 16.34 -4.51
CA TYR A 155 -11.12 15.72 -5.32
C TYR A 155 -10.94 15.90 -6.84
N ASP A 156 -9.94 16.66 -7.28
CA ASP A 156 -9.63 16.89 -8.70
C ASP A 156 -8.55 15.93 -9.24
N ALA A 157 -8.00 15.06 -8.38
CA ALA A 157 -6.96 14.10 -8.76
C ALA A 157 -7.46 13.05 -9.78
N GLU A 158 -6.54 12.45 -10.54
CA GLU A 158 -6.90 11.53 -11.63
C GLU A 158 -7.63 10.27 -11.14
N ASP A 159 -7.25 9.77 -9.97
CA ASP A 159 -7.85 8.63 -9.27
C ASP A 159 -9.19 8.97 -8.59
N MET A 160 -9.55 10.26 -8.53
CA MET A 160 -10.83 10.75 -8.00
C MET A 160 -11.90 10.96 -9.09
N ILE A 161 -11.57 10.73 -10.36
CA ILE A 161 -12.50 10.82 -11.50
C ILE A 161 -13.43 9.60 -11.52
N TYR A 162 -14.71 9.80 -11.84
CA TYR A 162 -15.71 8.72 -11.93
C TYR A 162 -16.74 9.00 -13.03
N ALA A 163 -17.45 7.95 -13.44
CA ALA A 163 -18.49 7.98 -14.49
C ALA A 163 -18.04 8.60 -15.83
N ASP A 164 -16.73 8.60 -16.14
CA ASP A 164 -16.14 9.31 -17.28
C ASP A 164 -15.99 8.45 -18.54
N LEU A 165 -16.23 7.12 -18.46
CA LEU A 165 -15.99 6.19 -19.56
C LEU A 165 -17.25 5.50 -20.06
N SER A 166 -17.35 5.38 -21.39
CA SER A 166 -18.32 4.50 -22.05
C SER A 166 -17.84 3.05 -22.07
N GLU A 167 -18.76 2.11 -22.31
CA GLU A 167 -18.42 0.69 -22.47
C GLU A 167 -17.39 0.46 -23.59
N GLU A 168 -17.54 1.15 -24.72
CA GLU A 168 -16.61 1.06 -25.85
C GLU A 168 -15.19 1.51 -25.44
N GLN A 169 -15.09 2.58 -24.64
CA GLN A 169 -13.80 3.07 -24.14
C GLN A 169 -13.18 2.10 -23.14
N LEU A 170 -13.99 1.53 -22.23
CA LEU A 170 -13.52 0.52 -21.29
C LEU A 170 -12.96 -0.71 -22.03
N LYS A 171 -13.68 -1.22 -23.04
CA LYS A 171 -13.26 -2.40 -23.80
C LYS A 171 -12.05 -2.12 -24.69
N HIS A 172 -12.04 -1.01 -25.44
CA HIS A 172 -11.05 -0.78 -26.50
C HIS A 172 -9.86 0.08 -26.08
N LYS A 173 -10.04 1.03 -25.15
CA LYS A 173 -8.94 1.90 -24.69
C LYS A 173 -8.27 1.34 -23.44
N VAL A 174 -9.05 0.84 -22.49
CA VAL A 174 -8.53 0.28 -21.23
C VAL A 174 -8.24 -1.22 -21.35
N GLY A 175 -8.93 -1.94 -22.25
CA GLY A 175 -8.80 -3.39 -22.39
C GLY A 175 -9.60 -4.17 -21.34
N LEU A 176 -10.60 -3.52 -20.73
CA LEU A 176 -11.36 -4.06 -19.61
C LEU A 176 -12.49 -4.98 -20.09
N THR A 177 -12.15 -6.10 -20.73
CA THR A 177 -13.12 -7.03 -21.31
C THR A 177 -13.52 -8.17 -20.38
N ASP A 178 -12.65 -8.57 -19.45
CA ASP A 178 -12.92 -9.62 -18.45
C ASP A 178 -13.27 -9.00 -17.10
N VAL A 179 -14.57 -8.75 -16.91
CA VAL A 179 -15.19 -8.22 -15.69
C VAL A 179 -16.38 -9.04 -15.23
N GLY A 180 -16.59 -10.22 -15.83
CA GLY A 180 -17.67 -11.10 -15.42
C GLY A 180 -17.46 -11.58 -13.98
N VAL A 181 -18.56 -11.74 -13.26
CA VAL A 181 -18.57 -12.34 -11.93
C VAL A 181 -19.49 -13.55 -11.93
N PRO A 182 -19.29 -14.53 -11.05
CA PRO A 182 -20.18 -15.68 -11.01
C PRO A 182 -21.63 -15.25 -10.72
N CYS A 183 -22.62 -15.81 -11.45
CA CYS A 183 -24.00 -15.31 -11.43
C CYS A 183 -24.77 -15.47 -10.10
N HIS A 184 -24.28 -16.32 -9.21
CA HIS A 184 -24.91 -16.63 -7.93
C HIS A 184 -23.85 -16.57 -6.83
N ASN A 185 -24.25 -16.41 -5.57
CA ASN A 185 -23.38 -16.67 -4.42
C ASN A 185 -22.90 -18.13 -4.55
N TYR A 186 -21.67 -18.33 -5.00
CA TYR A 186 -21.07 -19.65 -5.08
C TYR A 186 -20.86 -20.15 -3.65
N SER A 187 -21.85 -20.85 -3.10
CA SER A 187 -21.63 -21.58 -1.87
C SER A 187 -20.75 -22.80 -2.16
N LEU A 188 -19.98 -23.23 -1.17
CA LEU A 188 -19.22 -24.49 -1.23
C LEU A 188 -20.14 -25.69 -1.62
N ILE A 189 -21.43 -25.61 -1.27
CA ILE A 189 -22.45 -26.63 -1.54
C ILE A 189 -22.84 -26.66 -3.02
N ASP A 190 -23.00 -25.49 -3.67
CA ASP A 190 -23.38 -25.40 -5.09
C ASP A 190 -22.30 -25.98 -6.00
N PHE A 191 -21.03 -25.88 -5.60
CA PHE A 191 -19.91 -26.43 -6.35
C PHE A 191 -19.74 -27.95 -6.14
N ILE A 192 -19.96 -28.48 -4.93
CA ILE A 192 -19.96 -29.93 -4.69
C ILE A 192 -21.06 -30.61 -5.51
N ALA A 193 -22.23 -29.97 -5.64
CA ALA A 193 -23.31 -30.43 -6.51
C ALA A 193 -22.96 -30.34 -8.02
N GLN A 194 -22.05 -29.45 -8.42
CA GLN A 194 -21.59 -29.31 -9.81
C GLN A 194 -20.60 -30.39 -10.27
N ALA A 195 -20.04 -31.20 -9.36
CA ALA A 195 -19.15 -32.31 -9.73
C ALA A 195 -19.86 -33.40 -10.58
N GLU A 196 -21.20 -33.40 -10.60
CA GLU A 196 -22.03 -34.33 -11.36
C GLU A 196 -22.64 -33.73 -12.65
N LEU A 197 -22.42 -32.44 -12.94
CA LEU A 197 -23.03 -31.76 -14.10
C LEU A 197 -22.14 -31.78 -15.35
N PRO A 198 -22.73 -31.82 -16.57
CA PRO A 198 -21.99 -31.68 -17.83
C PRO A 198 -21.26 -30.32 -17.89
N LYS A 199 -20.00 -30.33 -18.37
CA LYS A 199 -19.09 -29.17 -18.48
C LYS A 199 -19.66 -27.95 -19.19
N GLU A 200 -20.71 -28.15 -19.97
CA GLU A 200 -21.38 -27.18 -20.82
C GLU A 200 -22.23 -26.18 -20.01
N ASN A 201 -22.54 -26.51 -18.74
CA ASN A 201 -23.33 -25.68 -17.82
C ASN A 201 -22.50 -25.09 -16.64
N ILE A 202 -21.18 -25.32 -16.59
CA ILE A 202 -20.39 -25.13 -15.35
C ILE A 202 -19.99 -23.67 -15.05
N MET A 203 -20.21 -22.70 -15.94
CA MET A 203 -19.82 -21.30 -15.64
C MET A 203 -20.81 -20.31 -16.22
N GLN A 204 -21.95 -20.11 -15.54
CA GLN A 204 -22.79 -18.95 -15.82
C GLN A 204 -22.15 -17.73 -15.16
N TRP A 205 -21.27 -17.08 -15.92
CA TRP A 205 -20.67 -15.80 -15.57
C TRP A 205 -21.62 -14.68 -15.96
N CYS A 206 -21.95 -13.85 -14.99
CA CYS A 206 -22.75 -12.66 -15.18
C CYS A 206 -21.83 -11.57 -15.68
N ASN A 207 -21.96 -11.24 -16.96
CA ASN A 207 -21.21 -10.18 -17.59
C ASN A 207 -21.92 -8.84 -17.33
N PRO A 208 -21.31 -7.90 -16.57
CA PRO A 208 -21.96 -6.63 -16.23
C PRO A 208 -22.34 -5.81 -17.46
N TYR A 209 -21.63 -5.97 -18.59
CA TYR A 209 -21.96 -5.30 -19.85
C TYR A 209 -23.29 -5.75 -20.47
N THR A 210 -23.72 -6.99 -20.21
CA THR A 210 -24.91 -7.56 -20.86
C THR A 210 -26.10 -7.74 -19.94
N MET A 211 -25.92 -7.60 -18.62
CA MET A 211 -27.04 -7.64 -17.68
C MET A 211 -28.02 -6.51 -17.98
N GLU A 212 -29.32 -6.70 -17.76
CA GLU A 212 -30.30 -5.61 -17.91
C GLU A 212 -30.46 -4.82 -16.61
N ASP A 213 -30.52 -5.52 -15.47
CA ASP A 213 -30.62 -4.93 -14.13
C ASP A 213 -29.23 -4.46 -13.65
N ARG A 214 -29.01 -3.15 -13.76
CA ARG A 214 -27.76 -2.49 -13.35
C ARG A 214 -27.54 -2.54 -11.84
N ASP A 215 -28.59 -2.43 -11.04
CA ASP A 215 -28.48 -2.44 -9.58
C ASP A 215 -28.15 -3.84 -9.06
N ALA A 216 -28.75 -4.89 -9.65
CA ALA A 216 -28.35 -6.26 -9.36
C ALA A 216 -26.90 -6.51 -9.78
N SER A 217 -26.51 -6.04 -10.96
CA SER A 217 -25.14 -6.17 -11.46
C SER A 217 -24.12 -5.50 -10.55
N ALA A 218 -24.38 -4.26 -10.12
CA ALA A 218 -23.51 -3.54 -9.20
C ALA A 218 -23.42 -4.22 -7.83
N ARG A 219 -24.54 -4.70 -7.27
CA ARG A 219 -24.52 -5.46 -6.00
C ARG A 219 -23.61 -6.68 -6.08
N MET A 220 -23.70 -7.46 -7.17
CA MET A 220 -22.84 -8.63 -7.38
C MET A 220 -21.36 -8.27 -7.54
N LEU A 221 -21.07 -7.17 -8.23
CA LEU A 221 -19.71 -6.66 -8.36
C LEU A 221 -19.14 -6.22 -7.01
N PHE A 222 -19.91 -5.51 -6.18
CA PHE A 222 -19.49 -5.15 -4.82
C PHE A 222 -19.33 -6.37 -3.91
N ASP A 223 -20.21 -7.36 -4.06
CA ASP A 223 -20.09 -8.65 -3.36
C ASP A 223 -18.77 -9.32 -3.68
N LYS A 224 -18.44 -9.35 -4.96
CA LYS A 224 -17.17 -9.89 -5.40
C LYS A 224 -15.98 -9.02 -5.03
N PHE A 225 -16.12 -7.70 -5.01
CA PHE A 225 -15.07 -6.78 -4.58
C PHE A 225 -14.69 -7.05 -3.11
N ARG A 226 -15.67 -7.18 -2.21
CA ARG A 226 -15.42 -7.52 -0.80
C ARG A 226 -14.79 -8.90 -0.64
N GLU A 227 -15.30 -9.92 -1.35
CA GLU A 227 -14.71 -11.27 -1.30
C GLU A 227 -13.24 -11.26 -1.76
N LEU A 228 -12.96 -10.60 -2.89
CA LEU A 228 -11.61 -10.49 -3.41
C LEU A 228 -10.71 -9.64 -2.51
N SER A 229 -11.25 -8.70 -1.75
CA SER A 229 -10.46 -7.89 -0.82
C SER A 229 -9.93 -8.68 0.37
N ASP A 230 -10.59 -9.77 0.76
CA ASP A 230 -10.12 -10.67 1.81
C ASP A 230 -8.83 -11.40 1.40
N LEU A 231 -8.62 -11.58 0.09
CA LEU A 231 -7.37 -12.06 -0.50
C LEU A 231 -6.22 -11.06 -0.37
N TYR A 232 -6.39 -9.97 0.36
CA TYR A 232 -5.37 -8.95 0.54
C TYR A 232 -5.34 -8.45 1.98
N SER A 233 -6.42 -8.64 2.76
CA SER A 233 -6.51 -8.36 4.19
C SER A 233 -6.42 -9.65 5.04
N PHE A 234 -5.31 -10.38 4.90
CA PHE A 234 -5.21 -11.78 5.30
C PHE A 234 -5.09 -12.04 6.82
N VAL A 235 -4.47 -11.12 7.58
CA VAL A 235 -4.15 -11.36 9.01
C VAL A 235 -4.25 -10.06 9.83
N GLY A 236 -4.79 -10.15 11.04
CA GLY A 236 -4.63 -9.13 12.09
C GLY A 236 -5.86 -8.27 12.38
N GLU A 237 -5.70 -7.32 13.28
CA GLU A 237 -6.78 -6.45 13.80
C GLU A 237 -7.40 -5.54 12.73
N TYR A 238 -6.69 -5.34 11.62
CA TYR A 238 -7.12 -4.52 10.48
C TYR A 238 -7.97 -5.28 9.47
N GLN A 239 -8.17 -6.59 9.68
CA GLN A 239 -9.02 -7.45 8.86
C GLN A 239 -10.45 -6.90 8.84
N GLY A 240 -10.85 -6.33 7.70
CA GLY A 240 -12.19 -5.79 7.47
C GLY A 240 -12.27 -4.28 7.27
N VAL A 241 -11.19 -3.51 7.51
CA VAL A 241 -11.16 -2.07 7.16
C VAL A 241 -11.42 -1.88 5.66
N MET A 242 -10.82 -2.73 4.81
CA MET A 242 -11.07 -2.72 3.37
C MET A 242 -12.55 -2.99 3.04
N ARG A 243 -13.20 -3.97 3.69
CA ARG A 243 -14.63 -4.22 3.49
C ARG A 243 -15.50 -3.02 3.87
N LYS A 244 -15.14 -2.27 4.93
CA LYS A 244 -15.84 -1.04 5.31
C LYS A 244 -15.67 0.04 4.24
N MET A 245 -14.47 0.24 3.71
CA MET A 245 -14.20 1.18 2.61
C MET A 245 -14.95 0.82 1.33
N ILE A 246 -15.00 -0.46 0.96
CA ILE A 246 -15.79 -0.92 -0.19
C ILE A 246 -17.29 -0.69 0.06
N SER A 247 -17.77 -0.91 1.28
CA SER A 247 -19.17 -0.64 1.65
C SER A 247 -19.49 0.87 1.60
N HIS A 248 -18.52 1.70 1.98
CA HIS A 248 -18.63 3.17 1.86
C HIS A 248 -18.69 3.61 0.39
N MET A 249 -17.84 3.04 -0.48
CA MET A 249 -17.92 3.25 -1.94
C MET A 249 -19.30 2.85 -2.48
N GLN A 250 -19.83 1.70 -2.05
CA GLN A 250 -21.15 1.21 -2.45
C GLN A 250 -22.28 2.16 -2.02
N GLY A 251 -22.12 2.87 -0.90
CA GLY A 251 -23.02 3.94 -0.46
C GLY A 251 -23.04 5.17 -1.37
N ASN A 252 -22.02 5.33 -2.22
CA ASN A 252 -21.92 6.32 -3.29
C ASN A 252 -22.07 7.80 -2.85
N THR A 253 -21.67 8.12 -1.62
CA THR A 253 -21.74 9.51 -1.12
C THR A 253 -20.56 10.34 -1.65
N GLY A 254 -19.37 9.74 -1.71
CA GLY A 254 -18.10 10.42 -2.00
C GLY A 254 -17.52 11.18 -0.79
N GLU A 255 -18.19 11.08 0.37
CA GLU A 255 -17.74 11.70 1.62
C GLU A 255 -16.44 11.07 2.10
N LYS A 256 -15.66 11.80 2.91
CA LYS A 256 -14.44 11.26 3.52
C LYS A 256 -14.75 10.01 4.34
N PHE A 257 -13.83 9.05 4.30
CA PHE A 257 -13.86 7.87 5.14
C PHE A 257 -12.83 7.99 6.26
N THR A 258 -13.27 7.78 7.49
CA THR A 258 -12.42 7.69 8.68
C THR A 258 -12.74 6.40 9.42
N ASP A 259 -11.72 5.77 9.99
CA ASP A 259 -11.89 4.61 10.85
C ASP A 259 -10.79 4.62 11.93
N PRO A 260 -11.12 4.41 13.22
CA PRO A 260 -10.10 4.36 14.28
C PRO A 260 -9.01 3.33 14.03
N LEU A 261 -9.30 2.25 13.27
CA LEU A 261 -8.29 1.27 12.89
C LEU A 261 -7.30 1.80 11.85
N LEU A 262 -7.69 2.74 10.99
CA LEU A 262 -6.74 3.42 10.09
C LEU A 262 -5.80 4.33 10.88
N ASP A 263 -6.33 5.09 11.86
CA ASP A 263 -5.52 5.92 12.76
C ASP A 263 -4.54 5.06 13.56
N LYS A 264 -5.01 3.93 14.09
CA LYS A 264 -4.18 2.99 14.83
C LYS A 264 -3.08 2.38 13.95
N ALA A 265 -3.43 1.89 12.75
CA ALA A 265 -2.45 1.32 11.83
C ALA A 265 -1.36 2.32 11.44
N MET A 266 -1.76 3.57 11.16
CA MET A 266 -0.82 4.63 10.82
C MET A 266 0.04 5.01 12.03
N SER A 267 -0.51 4.98 13.24
CA SER A 267 0.24 5.17 14.49
C SER A 267 1.31 4.10 14.69
N GLU A 268 0.95 2.83 14.53
CA GLU A 268 1.89 1.71 14.61
C GLU A 268 3.00 1.85 13.55
N ARG A 269 2.65 2.15 12.30
CA ARG A 269 3.61 2.42 11.22
C ARG A 269 4.60 3.54 11.56
N ILE A 270 4.12 4.65 12.14
CA ILE A 270 4.98 5.76 12.57
C ILE A 270 5.96 5.32 13.67
N LEU A 271 5.54 4.44 14.58
CA LEU A 271 6.36 3.99 15.72
C LEU A 271 7.34 2.86 15.35
N GLU A 272 6.97 2.00 14.41
CA GLU A 272 7.79 0.88 13.93
C GLU A 272 8.98 1.34 13.07
N ASP A 273 8.86 2.50 12.41
CA ASP A 273 9.99 3.11 11.70
C ASP A 273 11.05 3.63 12.68
N THR A 274 11.97 2.73 13.01
CA THR A 274 13.15 2.97 13.85
C THR A 274 14.37 3.38 13.03
N SER A 275 14.22 3.62 11.73
CA SER A 275 15.32 4.02 10.86
C SER A 275 15.81 5.44 11.19
N ASP A 276 17.07 5.72 10.86
CA ASP A 276 17.63 7.07 10.97
C ASP A 276 16.91 8.10 10.08
N GLN A 277 16.04 7.67 9.16
CA GLN A 277 15.26 8.54 8.29
C GLN A 277 13.80 8.67 8.72
N SER A 278 13.38 8.06 9.83
CA SER A 278 12.02 8.19 10.37
C SER A 278 11.65 9.65 10.61
N SER A 279 10.49 10.08 10.10
CA SER A 279 10.02 11.46 10.29
C SER A 279 9.91 11.83 11.78
N LEU A 280 9.45 10.91 12.63
CA LEU A 280 9.29 11.15 14.06
C LEU A 280 10.64 11.35 14.76
N LEU A 281 11.63 10.48 14.45
CA LEU A 281 12.97 10.58 15.02
C LEU A 281 13.75 11.80 14.49
N VAL A 282 13.54 12.16 13.22
CA VAL A 282 14.10 13.38 12.62
C VAL A 282 13.53 14.63 13.29
N ILE A 283 12.22 14.67 13.56
CA ILE A 283 11.59 15.77 14.32
C ILE A 283 12.20 15.85 15.72
N LYS A 284 12.29 14.72 16.44
CA LYS A 284 12.88 14.67 17.79
C LYS A 284 14.30 15.24 17.83
N ARG A 285 15.19 14.76 16.97
CA ARG A 285 16.59 15.25 16.89
C ARG A 285 16.67 16.74 16.52
N THR A 286 15.78 17.19 15.63
CA THR A 286 15.74 18.60 15.22
C THR A 286 15.27 19.50 16.36
N LEU A 287 14.30 19.05 17.16
CA LEU A 287 13.90 19.74 18.39
C LEU A 287 15.07 19.84 19.36
N ILE A 288 15.72 18.72 19.71
CA ILE A 288 16.86 18.70 20.65
C ILE A 288 17.94 19.71 20.26
N LYS A 289 18.30 19.73 18.97
CA LYS A 289 19.38 20.57 18.42
C LYS A 289 19.04 22.07 18.40
N ASN A 290 17.76 22.45 18.31
CA ASN A 290 17.37 23.84 18.02
C ASN A 290 16.46 24.48 19.08
N ILE A 291 16.01 23.75 20.11
CA ILE A 291 15.38 24.36 21.28
C ILE A 291 16.36 25.36 21.91
N ASP A 292 15.86 26.54 22.25
CA ASP A 292 16.55 27.49 23.11
C ASP A 292 16.31 27.04 24.56
N TRP A 293 17.23 26.23 25.08
CA TRP A 293 17.12 25.61 26.40
C TRP A 293 17.21 26.62 27.55
N ASP A 294 17.91 27.74 27.35
CA ASP A 294 18.00 28.82 28.35
C ASP A 294 16.65 29.54 28.49
N ASN A 295 15.93 29.72 27.38
CA ASN A 295 14.65 30.42 27.36
C ASN A 295 13.41 29.50 27.38
N GLY A 296 13.59 28.18 27.22
CA GLY A 296 12.54 27.16 27.36
C GLY A 296 11.56 27.09 26.19
N TYR A 297 11.97 27.38 24.95
CA TYR A 297 11.09 27.29 23.78
C TYR A 297 11.84 27.00 22.48
N TYR A 298 11.10 26.65 21.43
CA TYR A 298 11.65 26.53 20.08
C TYR A 298 11.61 27.89 19.36
N PRO A 299 12.74 28.44 18.87
CA PRO A 299 12.76 29.75 18.20
C PRO A 299 12.01 29.77 16.85
N LEU A 300 11.26 30.85 16.60
CA LEU A 300 10.47 31.04 15.38
C LEU A 300 11.35 31.06 14.11
N ASP A 301 12.53 31.69 14.16
CA ASP A 301 13.48 31.75 13.05
C ASP A 301 14.05 30.36 12.69
N LYS A 302 13.98 29.39 13.61
CA LYS A 302 14.39 28.00 13.38
C LYS A 302 13.28 27.11 12.85
N LYS A 303 12.06 27.62 12.62
CA LYS A 303 10.95 26.83 12.07
C LYS A 303 11.34 26.12 10.77
N GLY A 304 12.10 26.79 9.90
CA GLY A 304 12.58 26.24 8.63
C GLY A 304 13.44 24.97 8.80
N LYS A 305 14.13 24.81 9.94
CA LYS A 305 14.95 23.62 10.20
C LYS A 305 14.12 22.36 10.38
N LEU A 306 12.95 22.46 10.99
CA LEU A 306 12.00 21.33 11.07
C LEU A 306 11.52 20.93 9.68
N TYR A 307 11.17 21.91 8.85
CA TYR A 307 10.73 21.65 7.48
C TYR A 307 11.82 20.98 6.62
N GLU A 308 13.04 21.53 6.62
CA GLU A 308 14.19 20.97 5.91
C GLU A 308 14.50 19.53 6.34
N ALA A 309 14.42 19.26 7.64
CA ALA A 309 14.70 17.94 8.19
C ALA A 309 13.65 16.91 7.74
N ILE A 310 12.36 17.25 7.79
CA ILE A 310 11.26 16.36 7.38
C ILE A 310 11.28 16.10 5.87
N ILE A 311 11.67 17.09 5.03
CA ILE A 311 11.86 16.84 3.59
C ILE A 311 12.89 15.74 3.31
N GLY A 312 13.95 15.68 4.12
CA GLY A 312 14.99 14.67 4.00
C GLY A 312 14.67 13.34 4.68
N SER A 313 13.49 13.21 5.30
CA SER A 313 13.03 12.02 6.01
C SER A 313 12.14 11.15 5.13
N VAL A 314 11.84 9.93 5.61
CA VAL A 314 10.79 9.08 5.06
C VAL A 314 9.48 9.46 5.74
N LEU A 315 8.43 9.70 4.94
CA LEU A 315 7.08 9.90 5.45
C LEU A 315 6.39 8.55 5.66
N PRO A 316 5.50 8.43 6.66
CA PRO A 316 4.70 7.23 6.87
C PRO A 316 3.83 6.91 5.64
N LYS A 317 3.93 5.67 5.16
CA LYS A 317 3.10 5.09 4.08
C LYS A 317 3.06 3.57 4.24
N PHE A 318 2.09 2.90 3.63
CA PHE A 318 1.95 1.45 3.67
C PHE A 318 2.45 0.79 2.37
N ASP A 319 3.77 0.74 2.18
CA ASP A 319 4.40 0.23 0.94
C ASP A 319 5.09 -1.13 1.10
N ASN A 320 5.11 -1.71 2.30
CA ASN A 320 5.87 -2.93 2.56
C ASN A 320 5.03 -4.20 2.37
N ILE A 321 5.70 -5.35 2.31
CA ILE A 321 5.05 -6.64 2.06
C ILE A 321 4.11 -7.02 3.22
N GLU A 322 4.42 -6.64 4.45
CA GLU A 322 3.59 -6.91 5.63
C GLU A 322 2.25 -6.14 5.58
N ASP A 323 2.22 -4.91 5.06
CA ASP A 323 0.98 -4.16 4.84
C ASP A 323 0.12 -4.78 3.75
N ARG A 324 0.75 -5.40 2.75
CA ARG A 324 0.03 -6.17 1.73
C ARG A 324 -0.54 -7.46 2.29
N VAL A 325 -0.03 -7.92 3.44
CA VAL A 325 -0.53 -9.09 4.16
C VAL A 325 -1.71 -8.73 5.08
N ASN A 326 -1.77 -7.52 5.63
CA ASN A 326 -2.89 -7.08 6.50
C ASN A 326 -3.96 -6.25 5.76
N GLY A 327 -3.78 -5.96 4.46
CA GLY A 327 -4.73 -5.26 3.59
C GLY A 327 -4.38 -3.81 3.33
N LEU A 328 -3.62 -3.19 4.24
CA LEU A 328 -3.39 -1.75 4.24
C LEU A 328 -2.58 -1.28 3.02
N GLY A 329 -1.66 -2.11 2.53
CA GLY A 329 -0.83 -1.77 1.37
C GLY A 329 -1.57 -1.84 0.03
N ILE A 330 -2.81 -2.33 0.01
CA ILE A 330 -3.69 -2.31 -1.18
C ILE A 330 -4.77 -1.25 -1.05
N THR A 331 -5.13 -0.88 0.17
CA THR A 331 -6.12 0.18 0.43
C THR A 331 -5.53 1.58 0.48
N VAL A 332 -4.27 1.68 0.88
CA VAL A 332 -3.49 2.91 1.06
C VAL A 332 -2.10 2.64 0.50
N HIS A 333 -2.01 2.41 -0.80
CA HIS A 333 -0.78 1.94 -1.48
C HIS A 333 0.34 3.02 -1.48
N ASP A 334 -0.04 4.28 -1.30
CA ASP A 334 0.83 5.43 -1.03
C ASP A 334 0.05 6.39 -0.10
N THR A 335 0.61 7.53 0.31
CA THR A 335 -0.20 8.60 0.92
C THR A 335 -0.27 9.79 -0.03
N TRP A 336 -1.48 10.20 -0.41
CA TRP A 336 -1.67 11.36 -1.29
C TRP A 336 -1.11 12.64 -0.66
N ALA A 337 -1.53 12.97 0.57
CA ALA A 337 -1.13 14.20 1.25
C ALA A 337 -0.83 13.97 2.73
N THR A 338 0.17 14.67 3.26
CA THR A 338 0.56 14.63 4.67
C THR A 338 0.86 16.04 5.19
N HIS A 339 0.21 16.39 6.29
CA HIS A 339 0.50 17.57 7.09
C HIS A 339 1.02 17.15 8.47
N ILE A 340 2.15 17.71 8.89
CA ILE A 340 2.70 17.47 10.23
C ILE A 340 2.68 18.78 11.01
N THR A 341 2.09 18.73 12.20
CA THR A 341 1.90 19.87 13.10
C THR A 341 2.59 19.59 14.43
N LEU A 342 3.46 20.51 14.86
CA LEU A 342 3.88 20.57 16.25
C LEU A 342 2.71 21.19 17.04
N GLN A 343 1.93 20.38 17.73
CA GLN A 343 0.75 20.82 18.46
C GLN A 343 1.11 21.54 19.76
N SER A 344 2.02 20.94 20.53
CA SER A 344 2.54 21.51 21.77
C SER A 344 4.01 21.17 21.97
N LEU A 345 4.71 22.01 22.72
CA LEU A 345 6.08 21.80 23.17
C LEU A 345 6.22 22.38 24.57
N GLU A 346 6.52 21.51 25.52
CA GLU A 346 6.82 21.87 26.91
C GLU A 346 8.31 21.62 27.15
N VAL A 347 9.07 22.65 27.52
CA VAL A 347 10.50 22.55 27.84
C VAL A 347 10.67 22.79 29.34
N ASN A 348 11.18 21.80 30.05
CA ASN A 348 11.37 21.82 31.50
C ASN A 348 12.84 21.54 31.83
N GLY A 349 13.60 22.60 32.04
CA GLY A 349 15.06 22.51 32.23
C GLY A 349 15.72 21.86 31.01
N ASN A 350 16.32 20.69 31.19
CA ASN A 350 17.05 19.98 30.13
C ASN A 350 16.21 18.90 29.43
N ALA A 351 14.90 18.84 29.68
CA ALA A 351 13.99 17.88 29.06
C ALA A 351 12.87 18.60 28.31
N PHE A 352 12.33 17.95 27.28
CA PHE A 352 11.13 18.43 26.61
C PHE A 352 10.12 17.32 26.41
N LYS A 353 8.86 17.73 26.27
CA LYS A 353 7.75 16.91 25.81
C LYS A 353 7.06 17.63 24.66
N ALA A 354 6.97 17.00 23.51
CA ALA A 354 6.31 17.55 22.34
C ALA A 354 5.18 16.64 21.86
N THR A 355 4.10 17.26 21.39
CA THR A 355 2.97 16.57 20.77
C THR A 355 3.02 16.85 19.27
N ILE A 356 3.18 15.79 18.47
CA ILE A 356 3.26 15.83 17.01
C ILE A 356 1.99 15.23 16.44
N HIS A 357 1.31 15.98 15.59
CA HIS A 357 0.11 15.51 14.92
C HIS A 357 0.34 15.37 13.42
N TYR A 358 0.07 14.16 12.93
CA TYR A 358 0.05 13.79 11.53
C TYR A 358 -1.41 13.77 11.07
N HIS A 359 -1.72 14.60 10.09
CA HIS A 359 -2.95 14.53 9.32
C HIS A 359 -2.58 14.01 7.94
N ILE A 360 -3.07 12.84 7.59
CA ILE A 360 -2.68 12.09 6.39
C ILE A 360 -3.96 11.76 5.61
N GLN A 361 -3.90 11.94 4.29
CA GLN A 361 -4.99 11.59 3.39
C GLN A 361 -4.46 10.73 2.24
N ASP A 362 -5.29 9.80 1.80
CA ASP A 362 -5.09 9.04 0.57
C ASP A 362 -6.40 8.85 -0.18
N HIS A 363 -6.35 8.41 -1.44
CA HIS A 363 -7.54 8.25 -2.27
C HIS A 363 -7.96 6.78 -2.37
N PHE A 364 -9.22 6.52 -2.07
CA PHE A 364 -9.88 5.27 -2.43
C PHE A 364 -10.51 5.43 -3.82
N GLY A 365 -9.66 5.40 -4.83
CA GLY A 365 -10.05 5.42 -6.23
C GLY A 365 -8.92 4.87 -7.11
N LEU A 366 -9.24 4.56 -8.35
CA LEU A 366 -8.26 4.13 -9.34
C LEU A 366 -8.20 5.12 -10.49
N ASP A 367 -7.02 5.28 -11.08
CA ASP A 367 -6.85 5.95 -12.35
C ASP A 367 -6.63 4.94 -13.50
N LYS A 368 -6.51 5.47 -14.72
CA LYS A 368 -6.27 4.63 -15.91
C LYS A 368 -4.91 3.92 -15.87
N SER A 369 -3.91 4.53 -15.23
CA SER A 369 -2.57 3.97 -15.09
C SER A 369 -2.59 2.73 -14.19
N ASP A 370 -3.42 2.70 -13.15
CA ASP A 370 -3.57 1.56 -12.25
C ASP A 370 -4.02 0.30 -12.99
N VAL A 371 -5.12 0.38 -13.76
CA VAL A 371 -5.67 -0.79 -14.47
C VAL A 371 -4.99 -1.12 -15.78
N THR A 372 -4.09 -0.27 -16.27
CA THR A 372 -3.23 -0.59 -17.42
C THR A 372 -1.84 -1.05 -17.00
N HIS A 373 -1.46 -0.81 -15.74
CA HIS A 373 -0.21 -1.28 -15.15
C HIS A 373 -0.10 -2.81 -15.28
N TYR A 374 1.09 -3.27 -15.65
CA TYR A 374 1.31 -4.68 -16.00
C TYR A 374 1.00 -5.65 -14.85
N PHE A 375 1.11 -5.17 -13.60
CA PHE A 375 0.83 -5.94 -12.40
C PHE A 375 -0.66 -5.93 -12.03
N TYR A 376 -1.26 -4.75 -11.80
CA TYR A 376 -2.61 -4.63 -11.23
C TYR A 376 -3.72 -5.10 -12.16
N LYS A 377 -3.57 -4.93 -13.49
CA LYS A 377 -4.55 -5.39 -14.48
C LYS A 377 -4.87 -6.88 -14.43
N LYS A 378 -3.97 -7.67 -13.82
CA LYS A 378 -4.10 -9.13 -13.71
C LYS A 378 -5.11 -9.54 -12.66
N PHE A 379 -5.30 -8.74 -11.61
CA PHE A 379 -6.21 -9.07 -10.53
C PHE A 379 -7.63 -8.61 -10.86
N ARG A 380 -8.61 -9.45 -10.56
CA ARG A 380 -10.02 -9.13 -10.81
C ARG A 380 -10.52 -7.97 -9.93
N ILE A 381 -9.92 -7.79 -8.76
CA ILE A 381 -10.31 -6.73 -7.81
C ILE A 381 -10.21 -5.33 -8.42
N PHE A 382 -9.06 -4.98 -9.02
CA PHE A 382 -8.85 -3.67 -9.65
C PHE A 382 -9.74 -3.49 -10.89
N ARG A 383 -10.00 -4.57 -11.64
CA ARG A 383 -10.90 -4.53 -12.80
C ARG A 383 -12.35 -4.24 -12.39
N ILE A 384 -12.82 -4.88 -11.32
CA ILE A 384 -14.15 -4.64 -10.75
C ILE A 384 -14.24 -3.23 -10.17
N TRP A 385 -13.26 -2.83 -9.37
CA TRP A 385 -13.20 -1.50 -8.76
C TRP A 385 -13.24 -0.40 -9.82
N PHE A 386 -12.38 -0.47 -10.83
CA PHE A 386 -12.34 0.51 -11.92
C PHE A 386 -13.64 0.52 -12.73
N LEU A 387 -14.25 -0.65 -12.98
CA LEU A 387 -15.54 -0.72 -13.66
C LEU A 387 -16.63 0.00 -12.86
N LEU A 388 -16.74 -0.27 -11.55
CA LEU A 388 -17.70 0.35 -10.65
C LEU A 388 -17.53 1.88 -10.60
N GLN A 389 -16.29 2.36 -10.62
CA GLN A 389 -15.94 3.77 -10.57
C GLN A 389 -16.20 4.51 -11.90
N HIS A 390 -15.62 4.03 -13.00
CA HIS A 390 -15.51 4.81 -14.24
C HIS A 390 -16.62 4.57 -15.25
N TRP A 391 -17.30 3.42 -15.21
CA TRP A 391 -18.36 3.18 -16.19
C TRP A 391 -19.52 4.12 -15.95
N ASN A 392 -19.89 4.90 -16.96
CA ASN A 392 -20.96 5.89 -16.89
C ASN A 392 -22.36 5.31 -16.56
N GLN A 393 -22.55 3.99 -16.61
CA GLN A 393 -23.77 3.32 -16.15
C GLN A 393 -23.77 2.95 -14.65
N TYR A 394 -22.62 3.05 -13.98
CA TYR A 394 -22.49 2.84 -12.52
C TYR A 394 -22.12 4.14 -11.80
N GLY A 395 -20.92 4.66 -12.06
CA GLY A 395 -20.46 5.94 -11.50
C GLY A 395 -20.35 5.98 -9.97
N TYR A 396 -19.88 4.91 -9.34
CA TYR A 396 -19.64 4.91 -7.90
C TYR A 396 -18.45 5.81 -7.54
N LYS A 397 -18.70 6.77 -6.66
CA LYS A 397 -17.74 7.83 -6.32
C LYS A 397 -16.54 7.26 -5.54
N PRO A 398 -15.30 7.56 -5.97
CA PRO A 398 -14.14 7.42 -5.10
C PRO A 398 -14.24 8.43 -3.96
N PHE A 399 -13.41 8.25 -2.94
CA PHE A 399 -13.42 9.10 -1.76
C PHE A 399 -12.05 9.19 -1.13
N ILE A 400 -11.88 10.18 -0.26
CA ILE A 400 -10.65 10.37 0.50
C ILE A 400 -10.72 9.54 1.78
N THR A 401 -9.67 8.76 2.05
CA THR A 401 -9.41 8.18 3.37
C THR A 401 -8.63 9.19 4.20
N GLU A 402 -9.02 9.38 5.45
CA GLU A 402 -8.40 10.36 6.33
C GLU A 402 -7.92 9.69 7.62
N MET A 403 -6.66 9.93 7.95
CA MET A 403 -5.96 9.40 9.11
C MET A 403 -5.43 10.56 9.96
N ASN A 404 -5.72 10.51 11.26
CA ASN A 404 -5.37 11.52 12.24
C ASN A 404 -4.61 10.88 13.39
N VAL A 405 -3.28 11.04 13.40
CA VAL A 405 -2.41 10.41 14.40
C VAL A 405 -1.71 11.46 15.23
N THR A 406 -1.75 11.30 16.55
CA THR A 406 -1.03 12.17 17.48
C THR A 406 -0.01 11.34 18.26
N GLN A 407 1.26 11.71 18.14
CA GLN A 407 2.35 11.09 18.88
C GLN A 407 2.99 12.06 19.87
N VAL A 408 3.30 11.54 21.04
CA VAL A 408 4.04 12.26 22.07
C VAL A 408 5.49 11.81 22.03
N ILE A 409 6.41 12.76 21.90
CA ILE A 409 7.85 12.51 21.94
C ILE A 409 8.47 13.25 23.12
N GLU A 410 9.38 12.58 23.79
CA GLU A 410 10.17 13.12 24.90
C GLU A 410 11.65 12.98 24.57
N GLY A 411 12.45 13.95 25.03
CA GLY A 411 13.89 13.94 24.84
C GLY A 411 14.60 14.92 25.76
N SER A 412 15.93 14.91 25.73
CA SER A 412 16.75 15.75 26.61
C SER A 412 17.91 16.40 25.86
N TYR A 413 18.47 17.47 26.41
CA TYR A 413 19.59 18.22 25.80
C TYR A 413 20.84 17.37 25.52
N ASN A 414 21.05 16.31 26.32
CA ASN A 414 22.26 15.48 26.27
C ASN A 414 22.10 14.19 25.44
N GLU A 415 20.95 13.99 24.81
CA GLU A 415 20.65 12.89 23.90
C GLU A 415 21.13 13.23 22.47
#